data_AF-A0A243BB37-F1
#
_entry.id   AF-A0A243BB37-F1
#
_cell.length_a   1.000
_cell.length_b   1.000
_cell.length_c   1.000
_cell.angle_alpha   90.00
_cell.angle_beta   90.00
_cell.angle_gamma   90.00
#
_symmetry.space_group_name_H-M   'P 1'
#
loop_
_entity.id
_entity.type
_entity.pdbx_description
1 polymer ?
#
loop_
_entity_poly.entity_id
_entity_poly.type
_entity_poly.pdbx_seq_one_letter_code
_entity_poly.pdbx_strand_id
1 'polypeptide(L)'
;MPLVSNKITEYWNSQFLNGIIIYSDKTFTVTINPNLSKDSRVMTLETNDGRFLAVLTPKMANILGFSKGQELSESDFRQKLHGLGVTMHGADCLFYFSEAEKKVLLQENQNSALRQLNEKDDKVFLEFESSASEQDLDDAYVELDHWAVFGSFVKNKLVCVASMYPWEEDVQIADLGVLTLLPFRGKGHARQVVRTICKYALEQGYEPQYRCQLNNEDSKLLAKAAGLTLLGKWDVISPNCTVGEFE
;
A
#
# COMPACT_ATOMS: atom_id res chain seq x y z
N MET A 1 18.48 0.07 -9.17
CA MET A 1 17.00 0.08 -9.04
C MET A 1 16.50 1.42 -9.57
N PRO A 2 15.32 1.46 -10.22
CA PRO A 2 14.76 2.73 -10.63
C PRO A 2 14.41 3.55 -9.39
N LEU A 3 14.81 4.82 -9.38
CA LEU A 3 14.66 5.71 -8.23
C LEU A 3 13.18 6.09 -8.08
N VAL A 4 12.59 5.80 -6.91
CA VAL A 4 11.31 6.35 -6.47
C VAL A 4 11.50 7.78 -5.97
N SER A 5 10.42 8.55 -5.76
CA SER A 5 10.58 9.94 -5.29
C SER A 5 11.18 10.00 -3.89
N ASN A 6 11.81 11.15 -3.62
CA ASN A 6 12.25 11.52 -2.29
C ASN A 6 11.08 11.53 -1.31
N LYS A 7 9.88 12.00 -1.70
CA LYS A 7 8.68 11.99 -0.84
C LYS A 7 8.36 10.59 -0.30
N ILE A 8 8.35 9.58 -1.17
CA ILE A 8 8.09 8.18 -0.75
C ILE A 8 9.22 7.66 0.13
N THR A 9 10.47 7.94 -0.24
CA THR A 9 11.65 7.50 0.53
C THR A 9 11.68 8.15 1.92
N GLU A 10 11.40 9.44 2.01
CA GLU A 10 11.34 10.22 3.24
C GLU A 10 10.19 9.75 4.14
N TYR A 11 9.01 9.47 3.57
CA TYR A 11 7.88 8.92 4.31
C TYR A 11 8.25 7.57 4.95
N TRP A 12 8.69 6.57 4.19
CA TRP A 12 9.01 5.26 4.76
C TRP A 12 10.21 5.32 5.72
N ASN A 13 11.22 6.16 5.44
CA ASN A 13 12.30 6.37 6.39
C ASN A 13 11.81 7.01 7.69
N SER A 14 10.88 7.96 7.64
CA SER A 14 10.36 8.59 8.86
C SER A 14 9.56 7.60 9.70
N GLN A 15 8.80 6.69 9.08
CA GLN A 15 8.06 5.65 9.79
C GLN A 15 8.99 4.68 10.55
N PHE A 16 10.11 4.29 9.95
CA PHE A 16 10.97 3.22 10.47
C PHE A 16 12.23 3.69 11.19
N LEU A 17 12.72 4.91 10.92
CA LEU A 17 14.00 5.41 11.43
C LEU A 17 13.84 6.60 12.39
N ASN A 18 12.63 7.13 12.56
CA ASN A 18 12.35 8.13 13.58
C ASN A 18 12.21 7.47 14.96
N GLY A 19 13.17 7.70 15.84
CA GLY A 19 13.18 7.13 17.19
C GLY A 19 14.55 6.71 17.66
N ILE A 20 14.59 5.82 18.65
CA ILE A 20 15.83 5.27 19.20
C ILE A 20 16.18 3.99 18.45
N ILE A 21 17.16 4.06 17.55
CA ILE A 21 17.72 2.86 16.90
C ILE A 21 18.47 2.05 17.96
N ILE A 22 17.99 0.83 18.21
CA ILE A 22 18.58 -0.09 19.21
C ILE A 22 19.49 -1.14 18.59
N TYR A 23 19.32 -1.42 17.30
CA TYR A 23 20.15 -2.30 16.49
C TYR A 23 20.18 -1.81 15.05
N SER A 24 21.35 -1.83 14.41
CA SER A 24 21.50 -1.53 12.99
C SER A 24 22.76 -2.17 12.41
N ASP A 25 22.58 -2.93 11.34
CA ASP A 25 23.66 -3.41 10.47
C ASP A 25 23.33 -3.12 8.99
N LYS A 26 24.01 -3.79 8.06
CA LYS A 26 23.81 -3.56 6.61
C LYS A 26 22.44 -4.00 6.10
N THR A 27 21.81 -4.97 6.74
CA THR A 27 20.61 -5.67 6.28
C THR A 27 19.45 -5.55 7.25
N PHE A 28 19.68 -5.18 8.51
CA PHE A 28 18.66 -5.20 9.54
C PHE A 28 18.73 -3.96 10.43
N THR A 29 17.59 -3.35 10.72
CA THR A 29 17.48 -2.21 11.63
C THR A 29 16.26 -2.37 12.53
N VAL A 30 16.42 -2.08 13.82
CA VAL A 30 15.33 -2.04 14.80
C VAL A 30 15.30 -0.70 15.51
N THR A 31 14.15 -0.07 15.47
CA THR A 31 13.91 1.26 16.06
C THR A 31 12.80 1.19 17.10
N ILE A 32 13.03 1.82 18.25
CA ILE A 32 11.98 2.08 19.24
C ILE A 32 11.43 3.48 18.99
N ASN A 33 10.13 3.58 18.66
CA ASN A 33 9.46 4.85 18.41
C ASN A 33 8.27 5.04 19.37
N PRO A 34 8.32 6.03 20.29
CA PRO A 34 7.23 6.29 21.23
C PRO A 34 5.99 6.93 20.59
N ASN A 35 6.10 7.43 19.35
CA ASN A 35 5.01 8.14 18.67
C ASN A 35 4.13 7.23 17.81
N LEU A 36 4.40 5.92 17.79
CA LEU A 36 3.54 4.97 17.09
C LEU A 36 2.17 4.86 17.77
N SER A 37 1.12 4.79 16.95
CA SER A 37 -0.24 4.55 17.41
C SER A 37 -0.39 3.12 17.96
N LYS A 38 -1.52 2.85 18.62
CA LYS A 38 -1.85 1.50 19.07
C LYS A 38 -1.86 0.50 17.90
N ASP A 39 -2.41 0.91 16.76
CA ASP A 39 -2.59 0.04 15.58
C ASP A 39 -1.30 -0.16 14.79
N SER A 40 -0.27 0.65 15.05
CA SER A 40 1.06 0.54 14.43
C SER A 40 2.15 0.13 15.43
N ARG A 41 1.78 -0.37 16.62
CA ARG A 41 2.70 -0.61 17.74
C ARG A 41 3.87 -1.56 17.43
N VAL A 42 3.75 -2.36 16.37
CA VAL A 42 4.85 -3.06 15.68
C VAL A 42 4.60 -2.95 14.17
N MET A 43 5.63 -2.55 13.42
CA MET A 43 5.63 -2.58 11.95
C MET A 43 6.94 -3.15 11.43
N THR A 44 6.89 -3.75 10.24
CA THR A 44 8.07 -4.24 9.52
C THR A 44 8.02 -3.83 8.06
N LEU A 45 9.18 -3.55 7.46
CA LEU A 45 9.34 -3.28 6.03
C LEU A 45 10.55 -4.04 5.50
N GLU A 46 10.32 -5.01 4.64
CA GLU A 46 11.34 -5.70 3.86
C GLU A 46 11.48 -4.99 2.51
N THR A 47 12.54 -4.23 2.32
CA THR A 47 12.79 -3.50 1.08
C THR A 47 13.27 -4.42 -0.03
N ASN A 48 13.07 -4.03 -1.28
CA ASN A 48 13.44 -4.83 -2.45
C ASN A 48 14.97 -5.03 -2.60
N ASP A 49 15.80 -4.26 -1.90
CA ASP A 49 17.26 -4.47 -1.80
C ASP A 49 17.67 -5.42 -0.66
N GLY A 50 16.69 -6.03 0.02
CA GLY A 50 16.92 -7.04 1.05
C GLY A 50 17.21 -6.48 2.44
N ARG A 51 16.93 -5.20 2.69
CA ARG A 51 16.96 -4.66 4.06
C ARG A 51 15.64 -4.94 4.76
N PHE A 52 15.74 -5.31 6.03
CA PHE A 52 14.61 -5.48 6.91
C PHE A 52 14.63 -4.37 7.97
N LEU A 53 13.59 -3.55 7.98
CA LEU A 53 13.37 -2.50 8.96
C LEU A 53 12.25 -2.93 9.89
N ALA A 54 12.48 -2.83 11.19
CA ALA A 54 11.46 -3.04 12.20
C ALA A 54 11.35 -1.81 13.10
N VAL A 55 10.12 -1.43 13.43
CA VAL A 55 9.84 -0.38 14.39
C VAL A 55 8.78 -0.85 15.36
N LEU A 56 8.93 -0.46 16.62
CA LEU A 56 8.01 -0.84 17.68
C LEU A 56 7.94 0.21 18.78
N THR A 57 6.84 0.20 19.53
CA THR A 57 6.69 1.05 20.72
C THR A 57 7.65 0.62 21.84
N PRO A 58 8.01 1.52 22.77
CA PRO A 58 8.80 1.18 23.95
C PRO A 58 8.20 0.02 24.77
N LYS A 59 6.86 -0.04 24.87
CA LYS A 59 6.16 -1.11 25.57
C LYS A 59 6.39 -2.47 24.92
N MET A 60 6.25 -2.54 23.59
CA MET A 60 6.53 -3.77 22.84
C MET A 60 8.01 -4.16 22.97
N ALA A 61 8.93 -3.20 22.97
CA ALA A 61 10.35 -3.48 23.14
C ALA A 61 10.64 -4.12 24.50
N ASN A 62 10.01 -3.61 25.58
CA ASN A 62 10.13 -4.20 26.91
C ASN A 62 9.55 -5.61 26.98
N ILE A 63 8.35 -5.84 26.41
CA ILE A 63 7.69 -7.16 26.37
C ILE A 63 8.58 -8.18 25.64
N LEU A 64 9.15 -7.78 24.50
CA LEU A 64 10.02 -8.63 23.67
C LEU A 64 11.46 -8.74 24.20
N GLY A 65 11.75 -8.06 25.32
CA GLY A 65 13.09 -8.01 25.91
C GLY A 65 14.14 -7.48 24.94
N PHE A 66 13.80 -6.42 24.20
CA PHE A 66 14.72 -5.72 23.30
C PHE A 66 15.33 -4.50 23.99
N SER A 67 16.66 -4.43 23.99
CA SER A 67 17.43 -3.32 24.55
C SER A 67 18.55 -2.89 23.62
N LYS A 68 19.00 -1.64 23.75
CA LYS A 68 20.13 -1.12 22.98
C LYS A 68 21.41 -1.92 23.26
N GLY A 69 22.16 -2.23 22.20
CA GLY A 69 23.46 -2.91 22.30
C GLY A 69 23.39 -4.43 22.44
N GLN A 70 22.19 -5.02 22.42
CA GLN A 70 22.05 -6.47 22.23
C GLN A 70 22.47 -6.85 20.80
N GLU A 71 23.13 -7.99 20.63
CA GLU A 71 23.21 -8.62 19.31
C GLU A 71 21.82 -9.14 18.94
N LEU A 72 21.40 -8.89 17.70
CA LEU A 72 20.08 -9.25 17.23
C LEU A 72 20.13 -9.55 15.74
N SER A 73 19.61 -10.71 15.33
CA SER A 73 19.33 -10.98 13.93
C SER A 73 17.84 -10.77 13.59
N GLU A 74 17.53 -10.66 12.30
CA GLU A 74 16.13 -10.68 11.83
C GLU A 74 15.40 -11.96 12.32
N SER A 75 16.10 -13.10 12.32
CA SER A 75 15.54 -14.37 12.79
C SER A 75 15.18 -14.31 14.27
N ASP A 76 16.07 -13.78 15.12
CA ASP A 76 15.80 -13.61 16.56
C ASP A 76 14.61 -12.68 16.80
N PHE A 77 14.51 -11.61 16.01
CA PHE A 77 13.39 -10.68 16.09
C PHE A 77 12.07 -11.37 15.77
N ARG A 78 11.98 -12.08 14.65
CA ARG A 78 10.78 -12.82 14.25
C ARG A 78 10.43 -13.93 15.24
N GLN A 79 11.43 -14.64 15.75
CA GLN A 79 11.23 -15.69 16.74
C GLN A 79 10.65 -15.13 18.06
N LYS A 80 11.13 -13.97 18.52
CA LYS A 80 10.58 -13.32 19.71
C LYS A 80 9.14 -12.85 19.51
N LEU A 81 8.81 -12.28 18.35
CA LEU A 81 7.42 -11.94 18.01
C LEU A 81 6.52 -13.17 18.09
N HIS A 82 6.88 -14.24 17.38
CA HIS A 82 6.12 -15.49 17.36
C HIS A 82 6.04 -16.14 18.74
N GLY A 83 7.15 -16.18 19.49
CA GLY A 83 7.23 -16.79 20.81
C GLY A 83 6.33 -16.13 21.86
N LEU A 84 6.03 -14.84 21.70
CA LEU A 84 5.10 -14.10 22.57
C LEU A 84 3.70 -13.97 21.97
N GLY A 85 3.39 -14.67 20.87
CA GLY A 85 2.08 -14.64 20.24
C GLY A 85 1.74 -13.31 19.55
N VAL A 86 2.75 -12.49 19.21
CA VAL A 86 2.52 -11.27 18.44
C VAL A 86 2.10 -11.67 17.03
N THR A 87 0.85 -11.37 16.70
CA THR A 87 0.27 -11.70 15.39
C THR A 87 0.33 -10.47 14.50
N MET A 88 0.97 -10.60 13.33
CA MET A 88 0.99 -9.56 12.30
C MET A 88 -0.25 -9.67 11.40
N HIS A 89 -0.63 -8.58 10.75
CA HIS A 89 -1.81 -8.51 9.88
C HIS A 89 -1.64 -9.36 8.62
N GLY A 90 -0.40 -9.44 8.12
CA GLY A 90 -0.07 -10.06 6.85
C GLY A 90 0.42 -8.97 5.90
N ALA A 91 1.61 -9.21 5.34
CA ALA A 91 2.30 -8.18 4.58
C ALA A 91 1.62 -7.84 3.25
N ASP A 92 1.70 -6.57 2.88
CA ASP A 92 1.37 -6.05 1.57
C ASP A 92 2.64 -5.76 0.77
N CYS A 93 2.62 -6.06 -0.52
CA CYS A 93 3.56 -5.50 -1.47
C CYS A 93 3.24 -4.03 -1.72
N LEU A 94 4.23 -3.15 -1.56
CA LEU A 94 4.13 -1.73 -1.86
C LEU A 94 4.72 -1.41 -3.23
N PHE A 95 3.93 -0.81 -4.12
CA PHE A 95 4.35 -0.44 -5.47
C PHE A 95 4.23 1.06 -5.70
N TYR A 96 5.26 1.63 -6.35
CA TYR A 96 5.31 3.04 -6.73
C TYR A 96 5.84 3.23 -8.14
N PHE A 97 5.52 4.37 -8.74
CA PHE A 97 6.20 4.79 -9.96
C PHE A 97 7.62 5.26 -9.66
N SER A 98 8.54 4.89 -10.54
CA SER A 98 9.85 5.54 -10.59
C SER A 98 9.74 6.96 -11.15
N GLU A 99 10.71 7.82 -10.86
CA GLU A 99 10.78 9.17 -11.44
C GLU A 99 10.77 9.16 -12.98
N ALA A 100 11.36 8.14 -13.60
CA ALA A 100 11.32 7.97 -15.05
C ALA A 100 9.91 7.63 -15.54
N GLU A 101 9.24 6.67 -14.91
CA GLU A 101 7.89 6.24 -15.28
C GLU A 101 6.84 7.32 -15.01
N LYS A 102 7.00 8.15 -13.97
CA LYS A 102 6.14 9.33 -13.76
C LYS A 102 6.18 10.28 -14.95
N LYS A 103 7.38 10.57 -15.48
CA LYS A 103 7.54 11.44 -16.65
C LYS A 103 6.85 10.86 -17.89
N VAL A 104 6.97 9.55 -18.10
CA VAL A 104 6.25 8.85 -19.17
C VAL A 104 4.75 8.96 -18.98
N LEU A 105 4.25 8.67 -17.77
CA LEU A 105 2.84 8.69 -17.43
C LEU A 105 2.20 10.07 -17.64
N LEU A 106 2.88 11.14 -17.22
CA LEU A 106 2.40 12.52 -17.38
C LEU A 106 2.27 12.93 -18.86
N GLN A 107 3.06 12.34 -19.75
CA GLN A 107 3.01 12.59 -21.19
C GLN A 107 1.97 11.74 -21.93
N GLU A 108 1.34 10.76 -21.28
CA GLU A 108 0.34 9.92 -21.94
C GLU A 108 -0.93 10.70 -22.27
N ASN A 109 -1.46 10.47 -23.47
CA ASN A 109 -2.75 11.01 -23.86
C ASN A 109 -3.88 10.34 -23.09
N GLN A 110 -4.89 11.12 -22.70
CA GLN A 110 -6.09 10.57 -22.07
C GLN A 110 -6.84 9.66 -23.05
N ASN A 111 -7.31 8.52 -22.55
CA ASN A 111 -8.14 7.60 -23.31
C ASN A 111 -9.61 8.00 -23.16
N SER A 112 -10.28 8.29 -24.28
CA SER A 112 -11.69 8.71 -24.30
C SER A 112 -12.68 7.65 -23.80
N ALA A 113 -12.27 6.38 -23.71
CA ALA A 113 -13.08 5.30 -23.14
C ALA A 113 -13.08 5.28 -21.59
N LEU A 114 -12.30 6.15 -20.96
CA LEU A 114 -12.20 6.31 -19.51
C LEU A 114 -12.77 7.66 -19.12
N ARG A 115 -13.44 7.73 -17.97
CA ARG A 115 -13.85 9.02 -17.40
C ARG A 115 -13.84 8.99 -15.88
N GLN A 116 -13.73 10.17 -15.30
CA GLN A 116 -13.97 10.37 -13.88
C GLN A 116 -15.45 10.09 -13.56
N LEU A 117 -15.66 9.41 -12.43
CA LEU A 117 -16.98 9.19 -11.85
C LEU A 117 -17.20 10.19 -10.70
N ASN A 118 -18.45 10.54 -10.46
CA ASN A 118 -18.86 11.39 -9.34
C ASN A 118 -20.23 10.91 -8.81
N GLU A 119 -20.76 11.58 -7.80
CA GLU A 119 -22.06 11.26 -7.17
C GLU A 119 -23.22 11.05 -8.18
N LYS A 120 -23.19 11.70 -9.35
CA LYS A 120 -24.23 11.52 -10.39
C LYS A 120 -24.19 10.13 -11.04
N ASP A 121 -23.10 9.40 -10.87
CA ASP A 121 -22.87 8.06 -11.41
C ASP A 121 -23.30 6.94 -10.44
N ASP A 122 -23.86 7.29 -9.28
CA ASP A 122 -24.33 6.36 -8.22
C ASP A 122 -25.04 5.12 -8.78
N LYS A 123 -26.05 5.32 -9.64
CA LYS A 123 -26.80 4.20 -10.24
C LYS A 123 -25.93 3.23 -11.05
N VAL A 124 -24.98 3.76 -11.80
CA VAL A 124 -24.08 2.96 -12.64
C VAL A 124 -23.03 2.25 -11.78
N PHE A 125 -22.60 2.91 -10.70
CA PHE A 125 -21.68 2.33 -9.72
C PHE A 125 -22.34 1.17 -8.95
N LEU A 126 -23.56 1.35 -8.46
CA LEU A 126 -24.35 0.29 -7.80
C LEU A 126 -24.60 -0.92 -8.72
N GLU A 127 -24.83 -0.69 -10.02
CA GLU A 127 -24.94 -1.79 -11.00
C GLU A 127 -23.60 -2.55 -11.16
N PHE A 128 -22.49 -1.82 -11.09
CA PHE A 128 -21.16 -2.41 -11.14
C PHE A 128 -20.87 -3.24 -9.89
N GLU A 129 -21.16 -2.73 -8.69
CA GLU A 129 -20.95 -3.45 -7.44
C GLU A 129 -21.83 -4.70 -7.34
N SER A 130 -23.11 -4.59 -7.71
CA SER A 130 -24.00 -5.76 -7.75
C SER A 130 -23.61 -6.81 -8.80
N SER A 131 -22.73 -6.46 -9.75
CA SER A 131 -22.14 -7.39 -10.71
C SER A 131 -20.82 -8.01 -10.23
N ALA A 132 -20.23 -7.51 -9.14
CA ALA A 132 -19.00 -8.02 -8.54
C ALA A 132 -19.30 -9.06 -7.46
N SER A 133 -18.30 -9.88 -7.10
CA SER A 133 -18.41 -10.75 -5.93
C SER A 133 -18.15 -9.96 -4.65
N GLU A 134 -18.72 -10.40 -3.53
CA GLU A 134 -18.46 -9.79 -2.21
C GLU A 134 -16.96 -9.78 -1.88
N GLN A 135 -16.26 -10.87 -2.18
CA GLN A 135 -14.81 -10.97 -2.02
C GLN A 135 -14.06 -9.94 -2.87
N ASP A 136 -14.45 -9.75 -4.14
CA ASP A 136 -13.79 -8.74 -4.99
C ASP A 136 -14.01 -7.32 -4.46
N LEU A 137 -15.19 -7.03 -3.89
CA LEU A 137 -15.50 -5.72 -3.30
C LEU A 137 -14.66 -5.46 -2.06
N ASP A 138 -14.59 -6.44 -1.15
CA ASP A 138 -13.78 -6.37 0.07
C ASP A 138 -12.28 -6.22 -0.26
N ASP A 139 -11.77 -7.02 -1.20
CA ASP A 139 -10.35 -7.02 -1.56
C ASP A 139 -9.92 -5.75 -2.31
N ALA A 140 -10.81 -5.17 -3.14
CA ALA A 140 -10.44 -4.05 -4.01
C ALA A 140 -10.59 -2.68 -3.34
N TYR A 141 -11.47 -2.57 -2.34
CA TYR A 141 -11.80 -1.35 -1.60
C TYR A 141 -12.00 -0.14 -2.53
N VAL A 142 -13.00 -0.24 -3.41
CA VAL A 142 -13.35 0.80 -4.38
C VAL A 142 -14.66 1.49 -4.02
N GLU A 143 -14.60 2.75 -3.57
CA GLU A 143 -15.79 3.53 -3.25
C GLU A 143 -15.99 4.69 -4.24
N LEU A 144 -17.25 5.12 -4.41
CA LEU A 144 -17.62 6.26 -5.27
C LEU A 144 -17.33 7.63 -4.61
N ASP A 145 -17.26 7.69 -3.28
CA ASP A 145 -17.00 8.89 -2.48
C ASP A 145 -15.53 9.09 -2.13
N HIS A 146 -14.66 8.15 -2.54
CA HIS A 146 -13.21 8.33 -2.53
C HIS A 146 -12.79 9.60 -3.31
N TRP A 147 -11.66 10.19 -2.90
CA TRP A 147 -11.15 11.47 -3.41
C TRP A 147 -11.07 11.55 -4.94
N ALA A 148 -10.72 10.45 -5.60
CA ALA A 148 -10.77 10.35 -7.05
C ALA A 148 -11.30 8.98 -7.47
N VAL A 149 -12.21 8.96 -8.46
CA VAL A 149 -12.80 7.71 -8.97
C VAL A 149 -12.83 7.76 -10.49
N PHE A 150 -12.31 6.72 -11.14
CA PHE A 150 -12.28 6.60 -12.60
C PHE A 150 -12.85 5.25 -13.02
N GLY A 151 -13.58 5.26 -14.14
CA GLY A 151 -14.24 4.09 -14.69
C GLY A 151 -13.89 3.83 -16.15
N SER A 152 -13.82 2.55 -16.51
CA SER A 152 -13.75 2.08 -17.90
C SER A 152 -15.09 1.50 -18.33
N PHE A 153 -15.54 1.88 -19.52
CA PHE A 153 -16.86 1.52 -20.05
C PHE A 153 -16.79 0.65 -21.30
N VAL A 154 -17.71 -0.32 -21.40
CA VAL A 154 -17.96 -1.12 -22.61
C VAL A 154 -19.45 -1.08 -22.91
N LYS A 155 -19.84 -0.49 -24.05
CA LYS A 155 -21.26 -0.33 -24.45
C LYS A 155 -22.12 0.27 -23.33
N ASN A 156 -21.64 1.36 -22.72
CA ASN A 156 -22.22 2.06 -21.58
C ASN A 156 -22.29 1.29 -20.26
N LYS A 157 -21.82 0.04 -20.19
CA LYS A 157 -21.64 -0.67 -18.93
C LYS A 157 -20.30 -0.32 -18.30
N LEU A 158 -20.30 0.04 -17.02
CA LEU A 158 -19.08 0.18 -16.21
C LEU A 158 -18.50 -1.23 -15.95
N VAL A 159 -17.25 -1.46 -16.35
CA VAL A 159 -16.64 -2.81 -16.30
C VAL A 159 -15.38 -2.87 -15.44
N CYS A 160 -14.79 -1.71 -15.15
CA CYS A 160 -13.64 -1.58 -14.28
C CYS A 160 -13.66 -0.21 -13.61
N VAL A 161 -13.36 -0.18 -12.33
CA VAL A 161 -13.26 1.02 -11.49
C VAL A 161 -11.91 1.01 -10.82
N ALA A 162 -11.30 2.19 -10.75
CA ALA A 162 -10.27 2.47 -9.76
C ALA A 162 -10.67 3.71 -8.95
N SER A 163 -10.38 3.69 -7.66
CA SER A 163 -10.54 4.86 -6.81
C SER A 163 -9.34 5.07 -5.89
N MET A 164 -9.16 6.30 -5.44
CA MET A 164 -8.05 6.71 -4.58
C MET A 164 -8.52 7.53 -3.41
N TYR A 165 -7.88 7.34 -2.26
CA TYR A 165 -8.05 8.14 -1.06
C TYR A 165 -6.67 8.55 -0.50
N PRO A 166 -6.56 9.69 0.19
CA PRO A 166 -5.33 10.06 0.87
C PRO A 166 -4.94 8.99 1.89
N TRP A 167 -3.67 8.58 1.86
CA TRP A 167 -3.14 7.54 2.75
C TRP A 167 -3.18 7.96 4.22
N GLU A 168 -2.80 9.21 4.50
CA GLU A 168 -2.86 9.87 5.80
C GLU A 168 -3.23 11.36 5.57
N GLU A 169 -3.81 12.03 6.57
CA GLU A 169 -4.33 13.40 6.43
C GLU A 169 -3.27 14.41 5.95
N ASP A 170 -2.02 14.30 6.43
CA ASP A 170 -0.94 15.26 6.18
C ASP A 170 0.12 14.76 5.18
N VAL A 171 -0.15 13.65 4.49
CA VAL A 171 0.81 13.04 3.57
C VAL A 171 0.27 13.08 2.15
N GLN A 172 1.08 13.61 1.22
CA GLN A 172 0.76 13.65 -0.21
C GLN A 172 0.99 12.29 -0.89
N ILE A 173 0.44 11.22 -0.30
CA ILE A 173 0.40 9.86 -0.86
C ILE A 173 -1.08 9.49 -0.99
N ALA A 174 -1.47 8.96 -2.14
CA ALA A 174 -2.84 8.49 -2.38
C ALA A 174 -2.81 6.99 -2.62
N ASP A 175 -3.52 6.24 -1.78
CA ASP A 175 -3.65 4.78 -1.91
C ASP A 175 -4.77 4.45 -2.90
N LEU A 176 -4.62 3.33 -3.61
CA LEU A 176 -5.40 2.99 -4.78
C LEU A 176 -6.07 1.63 -4.64
N GLY A 177 -7.39 1.60 -4.83
CA GLY A 177 -8.19 0.40 -5.07
C GLY A 177 -8.51 0.22 -6.56
N VAL A 178 -8.60 -1.02 -7.05
CA VAL A 178 -9.01 -1.32 -8.43
C VAL A 178 -9.78 -2.62 -8.53
N LEU A 179 -10.94 -2.58 -9.19
CA LEU A 179 -11.78 -3.74 -9.45
C LEU A 179 -12.10 -3.85 -10.94
N THR A 180 -11.97 -5.05 -11.51
CA THR A 180 -12.47 -5.38 -12.85
C THR A 180 -13.43 -6.55 -12.77
N LEU A 181 -14.63 -6.38 -13.34
CA LEU A 181 -15.62 -7.45 -13.39
C LEU A 181 -15.05 -8.68 -14.12
N LEU A 182 -15.32 -9.87 -13.58
CA LEU A 182 -14.74 -11.14 -14.03
C LEU A 182 -14.79 -11.33 -15.57
N PRO A 183 -15.89 -11.06 -16.29
CA PRO A 183 -15.95 -11.24 -17.75
C PRO A 183 -15.06 -10.28 -18.56
N PHE A 184 -14.48 -9.26 -17.93
CA PHE A 184 -13.69 -8.20 -18.56
C PHE A 184 -12.21 -8.20 -18.12
N ARG A 185 -11.81 -9.13 -17.25
CA ARG A 185 -10.40 -9.33 -16.87
C ARG A 185 -9.55 -9.74 -18.08
N GLY A 186 -8.25 -9.40 -18.03
CA GLY A 186 -7.30 -9.70 -19.10
C GLY A 186 -7.45 -8.85 -20.38
N LYS A 187 -8.39 -7.90 -20.43
CA LYS A 187 -8.63 -7.04 -21.62
C LYS A 187 -7.95 -5.65 -21.54
N GLY A 188 -7.15 -5.41 -20.51
CA GLY A 188 -6.39 -4.17 -20.34
C GLY A 188 -7.13 -3.00 -19.67
N HIS A 189 -8.41 -3.18 -19.28
CA HIS A 189 -9.19 -2.14 -18.59
C HIS A 189 -8.51 -1.64 -17.30
N ALA A 190 -8.10 -2.57 -16.43
CA ALA A 190 -7.43 -2.25 -15.17
C ALA A 190 -6.16 -1.41 -15.38
N ARG A 191 -5.29 -1.82 -16.32
CA ARG A 191 -4.06 -1.07 -16.65
C ARG A 191 -4.38 0.36 -17.06
N GLN A 192 -5.39 0.52 -17.93
CA GLN A 192 -5.78 1.82 -18.45
C GLN A 192 -6.33 2.72 -17.34
N VAL A 193 -7.25 2.23 -16.51
CA VAL A 193 -7.85 3.02 -15.44
C VAL A 193 -6.82 3.38 -14.37
N VAL A 194 -5.95 2.43 -13.96
CA VAL A 194 -4.87 2.66 -12.98
C VAL A 194 -3.93 3.75 -13.47
N ARG A 195 -3.47 3.69 -14.73
CA ARG A 195 -2.60 4.73 -15.27
C ARG A 195 -3.30 6.09 -15.30
N THR A 196 -4.57 6.15 -15.72
CA THR A 196 -5.32 7.41 -15.74
C THR A 196 -5.51 8.03 -14.37
N ILE A 197 -5.93 7.27 -13.36
CA ILE A 197 -6.11 7.81 -12.00
C ILE A 197 -4.76 8.17 -11.35
N CYS A 198 -3.70 7.39 -11.58
CA CYS A 198 -2.36 7.74 -11.12
C CYS A 198 -1.82 9.01 -11.78
N LYS A 199 -2.08 9.21 -13.08
CA LYS A 199 -1.75 10.47 -13.78
C LYS A 199 -2.47 11.64 -13.11
N TYR A 200 -3.78 11.51 -12.88
CA TYR A 200 -4.57 12.52 -12.18
C TYR A 200 -3.97 12.85 -10.81
N ALA A 201 -3.64 11.84 -10.00
CA ALA A 201 -3.06 12.05 -8.67
C ALA A 201 -1.72 12.81 -8.72
N LEU A 202 -0.84 12.46 -9.66
CA LEU A 202 0.43 13.19 -9.87
C LEU A 202 0.19 14.65 -10.26
N GLU A 203 -0.78 14.92 -11.14
CA GLU A 203 -1.17 16.29 -11.53
C GLU A 203 -1.74 17.09 -10.34
N GLN A 204 -2.34 16.42 -9.35
CA GLN A 204 -2.77 17.03 -8.09
C GLN A 204 -1.66 17.11 -7.03
N GLY A 205 -0.44 16.68 -7.34
CA GLY A 205 0.72 16.73 -6.43
C GLY A 205 0.85 15.55 -5.46
N TYR A 206 -0.03 14.54 -5.57
CA TYR A 206 0.03 13.30 -4.79
C TYR A 206 0.93 12.26 -5.44
N GLU A 207 1.53 11.42 -4.61
CA GLU A 207 2.25 10.23 -5.03
C GLU A 207 1.31 9.01 -5.02
N PRO A 208 1.09 8.34 -6.18
CA PRO A 208 0.27 7.14 -6.22
C PRO A 208 0.94 5.97 -5.50
N GLN A 209 0.22 5.35 -4.58
CA GLN A 209 0.58 4.11 -3.91
C GLN A 209 -0.36 2.99 -4.38
N TYR A 210 0.21 1.87 -4.79
CA TYR A 210 -0.54 0.66 -5.10
C TYR A 210 -0.10 -0.43 -4.13
N ARG A 211 -1.05 -1.08 -3.47
CA ARG A 211 -0.80 -2.18 -2.54
C ARG A 211 -1.56 -3.43 -2.95
N CYS A 212 -1.00 -4.59 -2.62
CA CYS A 212 -1.75 -5.85 -2.67
C CYS A 212 -1.10 -6.90 -1.77
N GLN A 213 -1.88 -7.89 -1.37
CA GLN A 213 -1.40 -9.00 -0.54
C GLN A 213 -0.34 -9.82 -1.29
N LEU A 214 0.53 -10.50 -0.52
CA LEU A 214 1.63 -11.30 -1.07
C LEU A 214 1.21 -12.44 -2.00
N ASN A 215 -0.03 -12.93 -1.93
CA ASN A 215 -0.53 -14.02 -2.78
C ASN A 215 -1.39 -13.53 -3.97
N ASN A 216 -1.60 -12.21 -4.10
CA ASN A 216 -2.41 -11.64 -5.17
C ASN A 216 -1.57 -11.41 -6.45
N GLU A 217 -1.27 -12.50 -7.17
CA GLU A 217 -0.43 -12.46 -8.38
C GLU A 217 -1.02 -11.59 -9.50
N ASP A 218 -2.35 -11.56 -9.64
CA ASP A 218 -3.03 -10.74 -10.64
C ASP A 218 -2.78 -9.23 -10.41
N SER A 219 -2.87 -8.78 -9.15
CA SER A 219 -2.57 -7.39 -8.77
C SER A 219 -1.09 -7.05 -8.94
N LYS A 220 -0.16 -7.97 -8.64
CA LYS A 220 1.28 -7.76 -8.91
C LYS A 220 1.57 -7.62 -10.41
N LEU A 221 0.95 -8.47 -11.23
CA LEU A 221 1.05 -8.39 -12.69
C LEU A 221 0.47 -7.08 -13.22
N LEU A 222 -0.65 -6.64 -12.66
CA LEU A 222 -1.25 -5.34 -12.97
C LEU A 222 -0.32 -4.19 -12.60
N ALA A 223 0.22 -4.15 -11.38
CA ALA A 223 1.15 -3.10 -10.93
C ALA A 223 2.35 -2.99 -11.90
N LYS A 224 2.95 -4.12 -12.28
CA LYS A 224 4.03 -4.17 -13.27
C LYS A 224 3.57 -3.70 -14.65
N ALA A 225 2.42 -4.17 -15.14
CA ALA A 225 1.89 -3.78 -16.44
C ALA A 225 1.53 -2.29 -16.51
N ALA A 226 1.14 -1.71 -15.38
CA ALA A 226 0.87 -0.29 -15.21
C ALA A 226 2.14 0.54 -15.01
N GLY A 227 3.34 -0.05 -14.95
CA GLY A 227 4.62 0.66 -14.86
C GLY A 227 5.11 0.95 -13.43
N LEU A 228 4.45 0.39 -12.41
CA LEU A 228 4.93 0.51 -11.03
C LEU A 228 6.04 -0.53 -10.74
N THR A 229 6.90 -0.18 -9.79
CA THR A 229 7.99 -1.04 -9.30
C THR A 229 7.78 -1.34 -7.82
N LEU A 230 8.11 -2.56 -7.41
CA LEU A 230 8.08 -2.98 -6.01
C LEU A 230 9.11 -2.19 -5.20
N LEU A 231 8.65 -1.51 -4.14
CA LEU A 231 9.51 -0.90 -3.13
C LEU A 231 9.91 -1.92 -2.06
N GLY A 232 8.94 -2.69 -1.58
CA GLY A 232 9.13 -3.63 -0.48
C GLY A 232 7.84 -4.29 -0.04
N LYS A 233 7.92 -5.05 1.05
CA LYS A 233 6.80 -5.70 1.71
C LYS A 233 6.63 -5.08 3.09
N TRP A 234 5.48 -4.49 3.33
CA TRP A 234 5.16 -3.84 4.60
C TRP A 234 4.16 -4.69 5.36
N ASP A 235 4.41 -4.89 6.65
CA ASP A 235 3.51 -5.58 7.56
C ASP A 235 3.33 -4.74 8.82
N VAL A 236 2.14 -4.81 9.38
CA VAL A 236 1.75 -4.10 10.60
C VAL A 236 1.12 -5.11 11.54
N ILE A 237 1.23 -4.88 12.83
CA ILE A 237 0.59 -5.74 13.82
C ILE A 237 -0.91 -5.89 13.55
N SER A 238 -1.44 -7.10 13.76
CA SER A 238 -2.86 -7.36 13.55
C SER A 238 -3.72 -6.57 14.55
N PRO A 239 -4.88 -6.02 14.13
CA PRO A 239 -5.84 -5.42 15.04
C PRO A 239 -6.38 -6.44 16.06
N ASN A 240 -6.29 -7.74 15.76
CA ASN A 240 -6.70 -8.82 16.65
C ASN A 240 -5.61 -9.27 17.64
N CYS A 241 -4.40 -8.71 17.55
CA CYS A 241 -3.30 -9.07 18.44
C CYS A 241 -3.49 -8.42 19.82
N THR A 242 -3.63 -9.18 20.89
CA THR A 242 -3.82 -8.60 22.24
C THR A 242 -2.51 -8.23 22.95
N VAL A 243 -1.36 -8.67 22.42
CA VAL A 243 -0.05 -8.40 23.01
C VAL A 243 0.24 -6.90 23.00
N GLY A 244 0.55 -6.37 24.19
CA GLY A 244 0.87 -4.96 24.39
C GLY A 244 -0.35 -4.03 24.45
N GLU A 245 -1.59 -4.54 24.42
CA GLU A 245 -2.79 -3.71 24.47
C GLU A 245 -3.18 -3.24 25.88
N PHE A 246 -2.85 -4.01 26.92
CA PHE A 246 -3.27 -3.74 28.32
C PHE A 246 -2.21 -2.95 29.10
N GLU A 247 -2.62 -1.90 29.81
CA GLU A 247 -1.77 -1.15 30.77
C GLU A 247 -1.37 -1.99 31.98
#